data_AF-A0A2P5BT42-F1
#
_entry.id   AF-A0A2P5BT42-F1
#
_cell.length_a   1.000
_cell.length_b   1.000
_cell.length_c   1.000
_cell.angle_alpha   90.00
_cell.angle_beta   90.00
_cell.angle_gamma   90.00
#
_symmetry.space_group_name_H-M   'P 1'
#
loop_
_entity.id
_entity.type
_entity.pdbx_description
1 polymer ?
#
loop_
_entity_poly.entity_id
_entity_poly.type
_entity_poly.pdbx_seq_one_letter_code
_entity_poly.pdbx_strand_id
1 'polypeptide(L)'
;MVKRRRAKKVLNHIKIGEDIVKDITLISSHIQSFYKDLFTEPQVSITYYSGIQEIIPNLVSSSDNLELCRIPNEEEVQLTVFDMDALSTPGPDGFSDKFFRYCWDIVGQDIVSAVQ
;
A
#
# COMPACT_ATOMS: atom_id res chain seq x y z
N MET A 1 3.35 -29.21 -21.86
CA MET A 1 2.14 -28.41 -22.18
C MET A 1 2.22 -26.91 -21.82
N VAL A 2 3.42 -26.33 -21.63
CA VAL A 2 3.58 -24.92 -21.17
C VAL A 2 3.80 -23.93 -22.32
N LYS A 3 4.34 -24.36 -23.46
CA LYS A 3 4.64 -23.47 -24.60
C LYS A 3 3.39 -22.80 -25.21
N ARG A 4 2.24 -23.50 -25.23
CA ARG A 4 0.98 -23.01 -25.84
C ARG A 4 0.28 -21.91 -25.02
N ARG A 5 0.56 -21.80 -23.72
CA ARG A 5 -0.04 -20.79 -22.83
C ARG A 5 0.64 -19.41 -22.97
N ARG A 6 1.92 -19.34 -23.33
CA ARG A 6 2.65 -18.06 -23.52
C ARG A 6 2.23 -17.31 -24.79
N ALA A 7 1.98 -18.02 -25.89
CA ALA A 7 1.55 -17.41 -27.16
C ALA A 7 0.17 -16.72 -27.09
N LYS A 8 -0.69 -17.11 -26.14
CA LYS A 8 -2.02 -16.51 -25.93
C LYS A 8 -2.02 -15.25 -25.06
N LYS A 9 -0.87 -14.83 -24.53
CA LYS A 9 -0.73 -13.59 -23.72
C LYS A 9 -0.28 -12.38 -24.54
N VAL A 10 -0.16 -12.53 -25.86
CA VAL A 10 0.22 -11.42 -26.74
C VAL A 10 -1.03 -10.60 -27.06
N LEU A 11 -1.01 -9.31 -26.73
CA LEU A 11 -2.05 -8.37 -27.09
C LEU A 11 -1.97 -8.11 -28.60
N ASN A 12 -2.88 -8.70 -29.37
CA ASN A 12 -2.88 -8.61 -30.84
C ASN A 12 -3.85 -7.54 -31.38
N HIS A 13 -4.80 -7.10 -30.54
CA HIS A 13 -5.74 -6.04 -30.85
C HIS A 13 -6.36 -5.50 -29.56
N ILE A 14 -6.86 -4.28 -29.63
CA ILE A 14 -7.64 -3.64 -28.58
C ILE A 14 -8.82 -2.89 -29.23
N LYS A 15 -9.94 -2.75 -28.50
CA LYS A 15 -11.04 -1.89 -28.94
C LYS A 15 -10.77 -0.47 -28.45
N ILE A 16 -10.74 0.51 -29.36
CA ILE A 16 -10.60 1.95 -29.07
C ILE A 16 -11.84 2.64 -29.64
N GLY A 17 -12.70 3.20 -28.78
CA GLY A 17 -14.01 3.68 -29.23
C GLY A 17 -14.85 2.52 -29.78
N GLU A 18 -15.34 2.63 -31.02
CA GLU A 18 -16.04 1.53 -31.72
C GLU A 18 -15.13 0.65 -32.58
N ASP A 19 -13.87 1.04 -32.77
CA ASP A 19 -12.95 0.39 -33.70
C ASP A 19 -12.08 -0.68 -33.02
N ILE A 20 -11.87 -1.78 -33.73
CA ILE A 20 -10.90 -2.82 -33.33
C ILE A 20 -9.55 -2.52 -33.98
N VAL A 21 -8.60 -2.08 -33.18
CA VAL A 21 -7.26 -1.69 -33.61
C VAL A 21 -6.29 -2.86 -33.45
N LYS A 22 -5.54 -3.17 -34.51
CA LYS A 22 -4.49 -4.21 -34.55
C LYS A 22 -3.07 -3.65 -34.65
N ASP A 23 -2.92 -2.37 -34.97
CA ASP A 23 -1.63 -1.72 -35.10
C ASP A 23 -0.98 -1.56 -33.72
N ILE A 24 0.16 -2.23 -33.51
CA ILE A 24 0.87 -2.23 -32.23
C ILE A 24 1.37 -0.85 -31.81
N THR A 25 1.70 0.02 -32.77
CA THR A 25 2.16 1.38 -32.48
C THR A 25 1.00 2.23 -31.96
N LEU A 26 -0.18 2.09 -32.56
CA LEU A 26 -1.39 2.77 -32.12
C LEU A 26 -1.91 2.23 -30.79
N ILE A 27 -1.83 0.91 -30.58
CA ILE A 27 -2.14 0.28 -29.29
C ILE A 27 -1.21 0.82 -28.20
N SER A 28 0.10 0.88 -28.46
CA SER A 28 1.09 1.36 -27.50
C SER A 28 0.87 2.83 -27.14
N SER A 29 0.68 3.70 -28.13
CA SER A 29 0.45 5.13 -27.89
C SER A 29 -0.85 5.39 -27.14
N HIS A 30 -1.92 4.65 -27.46
CA HIS A 30 -3.19 4.77 -26.75
C HIS A 30 -3.09 4.35 -25.28
N ILE A 31 -2.44 3.21 -24.99
CA ILE A 31 -2.22 2.75 -23.60
C ILE A 31 -1.40 3.78 -22.82
N GLN A 32 -0.33 4.31 -23.43
CA GLN A 32 0.51 5.32 -22.79
C GLN A 32 -0.27 6.59 -22.49
N SER A 33 -1.06 7.11 -23.45
CA SER A 33 -1.90 8.30 -23.23
C SER A 33 -2.93 8.03 -22.14
N PHE A 34 -3.65 6.92 -22.23
CA PHE A 34 -4.68 6.56 -21.27
C PHE A 34 -4.14 6.54 -19.84
N TYR A 35 -3.02 5.85 -19.60
CA TYR A 35 -2.45 5.77 -18.27
C TYR A 35 -1.74 7.05 -17.84
N LYS A 36 -1.15 7.80 -18.77
CA LYS A 36 -0.64 9.13 -18.47
C LYS A 36 -1.78 10.01 -17.98
N ASP A 37 -2.91 10.05 -18.67
CA ASP A 37 -4.06 10.86 -18.29
C ASP A 37 -4.71 10.35 -17.00
N LEU A 38 -4.82 9.02 -16.82
CA LEU A 38 -5.38 8.41 -15.60
C LEU A 38 -4.55 8.74 -14.36
N PHE A 39 -3.22 8.76 -14.48
CA PHE A 39 -2.30 9.00 -13.38
C PHE A 39 -1.73 10.42 -13.34
N THR A 40 -2.18 11.32 -14.21
CA THR A 40 -1.84 12.73 -14.15
C THR A 40 -3.05 13.47 -13.63
N GLU A 41 -2.90 14.09 -12.46
CA GLU A 41 -3.89 15.02 -11.98
C GLU A 41 -3.92 16.25 -12.92
N PRO A 42 -5.10 16.68 -13.40
CA PRO A 42 -5.19 17.93 -14.15
C PRO A 42 -4.58 19.04 -13.31
N GLN A 43 -3.75 19.88 -13.90
CA GLN A 43 -3.20 21.09 -13.26
C GLN A 43 -4.33 22.10 -13.05
N VAL A 44 -5.26 21.79 -12.16
CA VAL A 44 -6.22 22.76 -11.64
C VAL A 44 -5.41 23.64 -10.72
N SER A 45 -5.32 24.92 -11.07
CA SER A 45 -4.70 25.92 -10.19
C SER A 45 -5.24 25.73 -8.78
N ILE A 46 -4.35 25.55 -7.81
CA ILE A 46 -4.60 25.32 -6.37
C ILE A 46 -5.20 26.59 -5.72
N THR A 47 -6.06 27.29 -6.43
CA THR A 47 -6.79 28.47 -5.96
C THR A 47 -8.14 28.08 -5.34
N TYR A 48 -8.60 26.83 -5.50
CA TYR A 48 -9.90 26.37 -4.99
C TYR A 48 -9.89 25.89 -3.53
N TYR A 49 -8.70 25.81 -2.90
CA TYR A 49 -8.55 25.30 -1.53
C TYR A 49 -8.39 26.40 -0.47
N SER A 50 -8.46 27.68 -0.85
CA SER A 50 -8.53 28.77 0.13
C SER A 50 -9.79 28.61 0.98
N GLY A 51 -9.62 28.29 2.27
CA GLY A 51 -10.71 28.11 3.22
C GLY A 51 -11.08 26.64 3.53
N ILE A 52 -10.48 25.63 2.88
CA ILE A 52 -10.72 24.22 3.30
C ILE A 52 -10.29 24.01 4.76
N GLN A 53 -9.20 24.63 5.17
CA GLN A 53 -8.72 24.55 6.55
C GLN A 53 -9.70 25.17 7.56
N GLU A 54 -10.62 26.05 7.11
CA GLU A 54 -11.64 26.67 7.96
C GLU A 54 -12.88 25.77 8.14
N ILE A 55 -13.12 24.82 7.24
CA ILE A 55 -14.25 23.86 7.32
C ILE A 55 -13.85 22.49 7.86
N ILE A 56 -12.55 22.14 7.86
CA ILE A 56 -12.06 20.90 8.45
C ILE A 56 -11.92 21.11 9.97
N PRO A 57 -12.73 20.43 10.80
CA PRO A 57 -12.57 20.54 12.24
C PRO A 57 -11.21 19.97 12.66
N ASN A 58 -10.52 20.68 13.55
CA ASN A 58 -9.31 20.13 14.17
C ASN A 58 -9.73 19.14 15.28
N LEU A 59 -9.64 17.85 14.96
CA LEU A 59 -10.01 16.76 15.88
C LEU A 59 -8.82 16.21 16.66
N VAL A 60 -7.59 16.52 16.25
CA VAL A 60 -6.38 15.98 16.86
C VAL A 60 -5.70 17.09 17.64
N SER A 61 -5.84 17.02 18.95
CA SER A 61 -5.20 17.97 19.85
C SER A 61 -3.68 17.80 19.84
N SER A 62 -2.96 18.81 20.36
CA SER A 62 -1.52 18.69 20.55
C SER A 62 -1.14 17.52 21.47
N SER A 63 -1.97 17.21 22.47
CA SER A 63 -1.76 16.04 23.32
C SER A 63 -1.96 14.72 22.57
N ASP A 64 -2.96 14.64 21.68
CA ASP A 64 -3.17 13.43 20.87
C ASP A 64 -1.97 13.20 19.95
N ASN A 65 -1.47 14.26 19.31
CA ASN A 65 -0.26 14.17 18.48
C ASN A 65 0.97 13.75 19.29
N LEU A 66 1.13 14.26 20.53
CA LEU A 66 2.23 13.85 21.39
C LEU A 66 2.15 12.37 21.76
N GLU A 67 0.96 11.87 22.07
CA GLU A 67 0.74 10.47 22.43
C GLU A 67 0.89 9.53 21.22
N LEU A 68 0.33 9.90 20.06
CA LEU A 68 0.45 9.12 18.82
C LEU A 68 1.88 9.04 18.29
N CYS A 69 2.69 10.06 18.56
CA CYS A 69 4.10 10.11 18.18
C CYS A 69 5.04 9.59 19.28
N ARG A 70 4.50 9.14 20.42
CA ARG A 70 5.31 8.62 21.52
C ARG A 70 5.94 7.28 21.11
N ILE A 71 7.18 7.06 21.52
CA ILE A 71 7.82 5.74 21.43
C ILE A 71 7.04 4.78 22.34
N PRO A 72 6.60 3.62 21.84
CA PRO A 72 5.85 2.66 22.65
C PRO A 72 6.75 2.04 23.71
N ASN A 73 6.16 1.75 24.87
CA ASN A 73 6.86 1.04 25.93
C ASN A 73 6.90 -0.48 25.65
N GLU A 74 7.72 -1.22 26.39
CA GLU A 74 7.89 -2.66 26.20
C GLU A 74 6.58 -3.45 26.33
N GLU A 75 5.73 -3.09 27.30
CA GLU A 75 4.43 -3.73 27.52
C GLU A 75 3.50 -3.51 26.32
N GLU A 76 3.45 -2.30 25.76
CA GLU A 76 2.69 -1.99 24.56
C GLU A 76 3.16 -2.81 23.36
N VAL A 77 4.47 -2.97 23.19
CA VAL A 77 5.05 -3.80 22.11
C VAL A 77 4.64 -5.26 22.29
N GLN A 78 4.79 -5.81 23.49
CA GLN A 78 4.41 -7.19 23.79
C GLN A 78 2.92 -7.44 23.56
N LEU A 79 2.06 -6.60 24.13
CA LEU A 79 0.60 -6.73 23.98
C LEU A 79 0.20 -6.70 22.51
N THR A 80 0.77 -5.80 21.72
CA THR A 80 0.51 -5.70 20.28
C THR A 80 0.86 -7.01 19.56
N VAL A 81 2.06 -7.55 19.79
CA VAL A 81 2.49 -8.83 19.19
C VAL A 81 1.56 -9.99 19.59
N PHE A 82 1.06 -9.98 20.82
CA PHE A 82 0.15 -11.01 21.35
C PHE A 82 -1.32 -10.82 20.93
N ASP A 83 -1.71 -9.63 20.45
CA ASP A 83 -3.06 -9.34 19.95
C ASP A 83 -3.23 -9.59 18.44
N MET A 84 -2.13 -9.65 17.66
CA MET A 84 -2.14 -10.02 16.23
C MET A 84 -2.87 -11.36 15.91
N ASP A 85 -3.14 -11.64 14.64
CA ASP A 85 -3.73 -12.95 14.29
C ASP A 85 -2.62 -14.02 14.21
N ALA A 86 -2.64 -14.97 15.14
CA ALA A 86 -1.72 -16.11 15.14
C ALA A 86 -1.79 -16.96 13.85
N LEU A 87 -2.88 -16.87 13.08
CA LEU A 87 -3.04 -17.56 11.80
C LEU A 87 -2.74 -16.67 10.58
N SER A 88 -2.20 -15.47 10.81
CA SER A 88 -1.76 -14.57 9.75
C SER A 88 -0.74 -15.24 8.84
N THR A 89 -0.79 -14.86 7.57
CA THR A 89 0.14 -15.38 6.56
C THR A 89 1.56 -14.87 6.86
N PRO A 90 2.58 -15.73 6.82
CA PRO A 90 3.95 -15.31 7.06
C PRO A 90 4.40 -14.18 6.13
N GLY A 91 5.26 -13.31 6.64
CA GLY A 91 5.91 -12.28 5.84
C GLY A 91 6.90 -12.87 4.81
N PRO A 92 7.60 -12.00 4.06
CA PRO A 92 8.68 -12.42 3.14
C PRO A 92 9.81 -13.21 3.84
N ASP A 93 9.93 -13.09 5.17
CA ASP A 93 10.87 -13.81 6.03
C ASP A 93 10.44 -15.24 6.36
N GLY A 94 9.18 -15.61 6.08
CA GLY A 94 8.63 -16.94 6.34
C GLY A 94 8.20 -17.17 7.79
N PHE A 95 8.22 -16.17 8.67
CA PHE A 95 7.73 -16.28 10.04
C PHE A 95 6.33 -15.70 10.18
N SER A 96 5.45 -16.44 10.86
CA SER A 96 4.12 -15.98 11.26
C SER A 96 4.14 -15.41 12.68
N ASP A 97 3.12 -14.65 13.08
CA ASP A 97 2.95 -14.08 14.42
C ASP A 97 3.07 -15.12 15.56
N LYS A 98 2.73 -16.40 15.29
CA LYS A 98 2.96 -17.52 16.23
C LYS A 98 4.42 -17.68 16.66
N PHE A 99 5.37 -17.45 15.76
CA PHE A 99 6.79 -17.56 16.07
C PHE A 99 7.18 -16.53 17.12
N PHE A 100 6.80 -15.27 16.90
CA PHE A 100 7.13 -14.17 17.81
C PHE A 100 6.49 -14.33 19.19
N ARG A 101 5.28 -14.88 19.27
CA ARG A 101 4.65 -15.23 20.55
C ARG A 101 5.34 -16.37 21.26
N TYR A 102 5.59 -17.47 20.55
CA TYR A 102 6.16 -18.67 21.14
C TYR A 102 7.61 -18.46 21.59
N CYS A 103 8.37 -17.69 20.82
CA CYS A 103 9.78 -17.40 21.08
C CYS A 103 9.99 -16.07 21.81
N TRP A 104 8.95 -15.47 22.40
CA TRP A 104 9.05 -14.14 23.02
C TRP A 104 10.18 -14.06 24.06
N ASP A 105 10.36 -15.10 24.88
CA ASP A 105 11.44 -15.15 25.88
C ASP A 105 12.86 -15.15 25.27
N ILE A 106 12.98 -15.42 23.97
CA ILE A 106 14.25 -15.46 23.24
C ILE A 106 14.46 -14.18 22.43
N VAL A 107 13.44 -13.76 21.66
CA VAL A 107 13.56 -12.66 20.69
C VAL A 107 12.86 -11.36 21.13
N GLY A 108 12.10 -11.39 22.23
CA GLY A 108 11.27 -10.26 22.67
C GLY A 108 12.09 -9.01 22.93
N GLN A 109 13.26 -9.15 23.56
CA GLN A 109 14.15 -8.01 23.80
C GLN A 109 14.66 -7.38 22.50
N ASP A 110 15.02 -8.21 21.51
CA ASP A 110 15.46 -7.71 20.19
C ASP A 110 14.33 -6.97 19.46
N ILE A 111 13.09 -7.47 19.58
CA ILE A 111 11.91 -6.82 19.01
C ILE A 111 11.66 -5.46 19.68
N VAL A 112 11.69 -5.41 21.02
CA VAL A 112 11.53 -4.16 21.78
C VAL A 112 12.61 -3.14 21.37
N SER A 113 13.86 -3.59 21.27
CA SER A 113 14.97 -2.74 20.82
C SER A 113 14.88 -2.30 19.36
N ALA A 114 14.18 -3.04 18.50
CA ALA A 114 13.96 -2.64 17.10
C ALA A 114 12.82 -1.62 16.94
N VAL A 115 11.89 -1.57 17.89
CA VAL A 115 10.75 -0.64 17.88
C VAL A 115 11.09 0.69 18.57
N GLN A 116 11.97 0.66 19.57
CA GLN A 116 12.35 1.81 20.40
C GLN A 116 13.48 2.67 19.84
#